data_AF-A0A9Y4NGH5-F1
#
_entry.id   AF-A0A9Y4NGH5-F1
#
_cell.length_a   1.000
_cell.length_b   1.000
_cell.length_c   1.000
_cell.angle_alpha   90.00
_cell.angle_beta   90.00
_cell.angle_gamma   90.00
#
_symmetry.space_group_name_H-M   'P 1'
#
loop_
_entity.id
_entity.type
_entity.pdbx_description
1 polymer ?
#
loop_
_entity_poly.entity_id
_entity_poly.type
_entity_poly.pdbx_seq_one_letter_code
_entity_poly.pdbx_strand_id
1 'polypeptide(L)'
;MVRTEQQRRSAPHSTVERFILTFLPPVVHRFLFIQSEVFPVAHLVLRALFGAVSGSVLFLCIAHNLPLTFDLKLTAGCLFVAVCVAGGALSSSFRCSVLLMFPSMLGSRGRAYLMLLILSVLYGGPVSNIQRNAESAALTLSCNLDLQLHHSKLLWREAIKPFILVTQELMDDKDVFQSEALNVNKKFQNIRDEVVLQYGYDRFEPGSSGNSTQEQFAAKTIMQCDSVVNQGIQRCVDWFSRRWDECMEAIPVPIINHILCVPMKFHFLCDVMRVMTPWCKEHIPVEGNFGQLFDQLNASVDLLSREFSTELSVQQQQQPVLDGALPDDGFTQAIKKSFKNLVAAMEQVFSVLQLLLSFTFITMFTQALGYLSSYRRDICFDNTYITTYFRQIDARRRRAGKCFLLPLKKSEKNKFINPWSLKIYSKELKQVVRSTTTTTTTTTTLQLQI
;
A
#
# COMPACT_ATOMS: atom_id res chain seq x y z
N MET A 1 -81.21 43.13 51.09
CA MET A 1 -80.17 43.73 50.21
C MET A 1 -78.90 42.91 50.34
N VAL A 2 -78.75 41.92 49.47
CA VAL A 2 -77.58 41.03 49.42
C VAL A 2 -76.48 41.78 48.68
N ARG A 3 -75.41 42.14 49.39
CA ARG A 3 -74.22 42.75 48.82
C ARG A 3 -73.43 41.63 48.14
N THR A 4 -73.68 41.43 46.85
CA THR A 4 -72.82 40.62 45.98
C THR A 4 -71.42 41.23 46.03
N GLU A 5 -70.51 40.59 46.76
CA GLU A 5 -69.08 40.79 46.59
C GLU A 5 -68.72 40.31 45.19
N GLN A 6 -68.80 41.23 44.24
CA GLN A 6 -68.23 41.09 42.92
C GLN A 6 -66.72 41.02 43.13
N GLN A 7 -66.21 39.80 43.29
CA GLN A 7 -64.80 39.48 43.42
C GLN A 7 -64.07 40.16 42.28
N ARG A 8 -63.42 41.27 42.61
CA ARG A 8 -62.78 42.20 41.69
C ARG A 8 -61.78 41.39 40.87
N ARG A 9 -62.06 41.14 39.59
CA ARG A 9 -61.14 40.46 38.68
C ARG A 9 -59.80 41.19 38.75
N SER A 10 -58.80 40.56 39.34
CA SER A 10 -57.43 41.07 39.39
C SER A 10 -56.96 41.29 37.95
N ALA A 11 -56.54 42.49 37.60
CA ALA A 11 -55.97 42.76 36.28
C ALA A 11 -54.72 41.86 36.09
N PRO A 12 -54.51 41.28 34.89
CA PRO A 12 -53.41 40.34 34.65
C PRO A 12 -52.06 40.93 35.08
N HIS A 13 -51.29 40.11 35.78
CA HIS A 13 -50.05 40.48 36.46
C HIS A 13 -48.85 40.61 35.49
N SER A 14 -48.95 40.10 34.26
CA SER A 14 -47.89 40.27 33.24
C SER A 14 -48.40 40.36 31.80
N THR A 15 -47.56 40.87 30.89
CA THR A 15 -47.83 40.82 29.44
C THR A 15 -47.85 39.38 28.91
N VAL A 16 -47.07 38.47 29.53
CA VAL A 16 -47.08 37.03 29.22
C VAL A 16 -48.46 36.43 29.50
N GLU A 17 -49.03 36.73 30.66
CA GLU A 17 -50.36 36.28 31.07
C GLU A 17 -51.44 36.80 30.12
N ARG A 18 -51.34 38.06 29.66
CA ARG A 18 -52.22 38.60 28.61
C ARG A 18 -52.10 37.85 27.28
N PHE A 19 -50.88 37.46 26.89
CA PHE A 19 -50.67 36.73 25.64
C PHE A 19 -51.18 35.29 25.75
N ILE A 20 -50.96 34.62 26.88
CA ILE A 20 -51.43 33.26 27.13
C ILE A 20 -52.96 33.21 27.21
N LEU A 21 -53.62 34.23 27.77
CA LEU A 21 -55.08 34.39 27.74
C LEU A 21 -55.67 34.37 26.33
N THR A 22 -54.90 34.79 25.32
CA THR A 22 -55.34 34.83 23.92
C THR A 22 -55.30 33.46 23.25
N PHE A 23 -54.44 32.55 23.72
CA PHE A 23 -54.17 31.26 23.05
C PHE A 23 -54.60 30.02 23.85
N LEU A 24 -54.75 30.12 25.18
CA LEU A 24 -55.10 28.98 26.03
C LEU A 24 -56.57 29.00 26.46
N PRO A 25 -57.23 27.82 26.56
CA PRO A 25 -58.57 27.73 27.14
C PRO A 25 -58.60 28.30 28.57
N PRO A 26 -59.71 28.95 28.98
CA PRO A 26 -59.82 29.63 30.28
C PRO A 26 -59.61 28.71 31.49
N VAL A 27 -59.83 27.40 31.33
CA VAL A 27 -59.57 26.37 32.35
C VAL A 27 -58.06 26.18 32.58
N VAL A 28 -57.27 26.09 31.50
CA VAL A 28 -55.81 25.93 31.58
C VAL A 28 -55.15 27.21 32.07
N HIS A 29 -55.66 28.36 31.64
CA HIS A 29 -55.24 29.66 32.18
C HIS A 29 -55.50 29.77 33.68
N ARG A 30 -56.71 29.39 34.14
CA ARG A 30 -57.03 29.33 35.58
C ARG A 30 -56.04 28.46 36.33
N PHE A 31 -55.70 27.28 35.81
CA PHE A 31 -54.81 26.34 36.48
C PHE A 31 -53.35 26.86 36.59
N LEU A 32 -52.86 27.56 35.57
CA LEU A 32 -51.47 28.07 35.51
C LEU A 32 -51.24 29.36 36.31
N PHE A 33 -52.24 30.25 36.40
CA PHE A 33 -52.08 31.60 36.97
C PHE A 33 -52.88 31.86 38.26
N ILE A 34 -53.74 30.92 38.72
CA ILE A 34 -54.35 31.03 40.05
C ILE A 34 -53.27 30.94 41.13
N GLN A 35 -53.36 31.86 42.09
CA GLN A 35 -52.55 31.94 43.30
C GLN A 35 -52.50 30.55 43.97
N SER A 36 -51.30 30.08 44.30
CA SER A 36 -50.93 28.71 44.75
C SER A 36 -51.74 28.11 45.91
N GLU A 37 -52.72 28.83 46.44
CA GLU A 37 -53.49 28.49 47.64
C GLU A 37 -54.74 27.64 47.37
N VAL A 38 -55.25 27.58 46.12
CA VAL A 38 -56.47 26.81 45.80
C VAL A 38 -56.19 25.32 45.49
N PHE A 39 -55.03 25.00 44.90
CA PHE A 39 -54.62 23.63 44.54
C PHE A 39 -53.13 23.35 44.85
N PRO A 40 -52.72 23.36 46.13
CA PRO A 40 -51.30 23.25 46.50
C PRO A 40 -50.68 21.91 46.08
N VAL A 41 -51.44 20.81 46.18
CA VAL A 41 -50.97 19.47 45.81
C VAL A 41 -50.73 19.36 44.30
N ALA A 42 -51.65 19.88 43.47
CA ALA A 42 -51.51 19.81 42.02
C ALA A 42 -50.30 20.60 41.51
N HIS A 43 -50.03 21.79 42.07
CA HIS A 43 -48.82 22.56 41.75
C HIS A 43 -47.54 21.88 42.24
N LEU A 44 -47.57 21.23 43.41
CA LEU A 44 -46.44 20.45 43.91
C LEU A 44 -46.12 19.27 42.99
N VAL A 45 -47.15 18.51 42.57
CA VAL A 45 -47.01 17.39 41.62
C VAL A 45 -46.44 17.87 40.29
N LEU A 46 -46.95 18.99 39.74
CA LEU A 46 -46.44 19.55 38.49
C LEU A 46 -44.97 19.95 38.58
N ARG A 47 -44.56 20.55 39.70
CA ARG A 47 -43.16 20.95 39.97
C ARG A 47 -42.24 19.73 40.16
N ALA A 48 -42.72 18.70 40.84
CA ALA A 48 -42.02 17.43 41.00
C ALA A 48 -41.86 16.71 39.64
N LEU A 49 -42.91 16.70 38.82
CA LEU A 49 -42.89 16.12 37.47
C LEU A 49 -41.94 16.88 36.54
N PHE A 50 -41.90 18.22 36.61
CA PHE A 50 -40.87 19.00 35.94
C PHE A 50 -39.46 18.58 36.39
N GLY A 51 -39.24 18.40 37.69
CA GLY A 51 -37.98 17.89 38.26
C GLY A 51 -37.62 16.49 37.75
N ALA A 52 -38.60 15.58 37.67
CA ALA A 52 -38.41 14.22 37.14
C ALA A 52 -38.01 14.24 35.67
N VAL A 53 -38.80 14.90 34.82
CA VAL A 53 -38.56 14.97 33.37
C VAL A 53 -37.23 15.64 33.07
N SER A 54 -36.97 16.80 33.68
CA SER A 54 -35.70 17.51 33.48
C SER A 54 -34.52 16.68 34.00
N GLY A 55 -34.62 16.10 35.19
CA GLY A 55 -33.58 15.22 35.76
C GLY A 55 -33.28 14.00 34.89
N SER A 56 -34.30 13.34 34.35
CA SER A 56 -34.12 12.20 33.43
C SER A 56 -33.40 12.61 32.16
N VAL A 57 -33.80 13.73 31.54
CA VAL A 57 -33.12 14.25 30.34
C VAL A 57 -31.67 14.62 30.64
N LEU A 58 -31.42 15.37 31.72
CA LEU A 58 -30.07 15.76 32.13
C LEU A 58 -29.19 14.53 32.39
N PHE A 59 -29.72 13.51 33.08
CA PHE A 59 -28.97 12.29 33.36
C PHE A 59 -28.69 11.49 32.09
N LEU A 60 -29.65 11.35 31.17
CA LEU A 60 -29.42 10.66 29.91
C LEU A 60 -28.33 11.34 29.07
N CYS A 61 -28.32 12.67 29.02
CA CYS A 61 -27.27 13.44 28.33
C CYS A 61 -25.88 13.21 28.94
N ILE A 62 -25.78 13.03 30.27
CA ILE A 62 -24.52 12.74 30.95
C ILE A 62 -24.15 11.26 30.76
N ALA A 63 -25.05 10.34 31.12
CA ALA A 63 -24.81 8.90 31.18
C ALA A 63 -24.62 8.22 29.81
N HIS A 64 -25.17 8.81 28.73
CA HIS A 64 -24.87 8.37 27.36
C HIS A 64 -23.37 8.45 27.05
N ASN A 65 -22.67 9.40 27.68
CA ASN A 65 -21.28 9.72 27.41
C ASN A 65 -20.31 9.21 28.50
N LEU A 66 -20.76 8.35 29.41
CA LEU A 66 -19.87 7.69 30.38
C LEU A 66 -19.89 6.16 30.19
N PRO A 67 -18.72 5.49 30.13
CA PRO A 67 -18.60 4.04 30.09
C PRO A 67 -18.78 3.44 31.51
N LEU A 68 -19.94 3.65 32.12
CA LEU A 68 -20.33 3.05 33.40
C LEU A 68 -21.01 1.70 33.18
N THR A 69 -20.84 0.77 34.11
CA THR A 69 -21.58 -0.50 34.13
C THR A 69 -23.09 -0.26 34.28
N PHE A 70 -23.92 -1.19 33.80
CA PHE A 70 -25.38 -1.04 33.79
C PHE A 70 -25.95 -0.77 35.19
N ASP A 71 -25.52 -1.54 36.19
CA ASP A 71 -25.99 -1.40 37.57
C ASP A 71 -25.62 -0.03 38.19
N LEU A 72 -24.42 0.47 37.86
CA LEU A 72 -23.96 1.76 38.32
C LEU A 72 -24.70 2.92 37.63
N LYS A 73 -25.00 2.79 36.33
CA LYS A 73 -25.85 3.74 35.59
C LYS A 73 -27.26 3.81 36.17
N LEU A 74 -27.85 2.65 36.47
CA LEU A 74 -29.20 2.58 37.03
C LEU A 74 -29.26 3.21 38.43
N THR A 75 -28.32 2.84 39.30
CA THR A 75 -28.27 3.35 40.69
C THR A 75 -28.00 4.86 40.71
N ALA A 76 -26.99 5.33 39.96
CA ALA A 76 -26.67 6.75 39.87
C ALA A 76 -27.82 7.56 39.24
N GLY A 77 -28.49 6.99 38.23
CA GLY A 77 -29.63 7.61 37.56
C GLY A 77 -30.82 7.81 38.49
N CYS A 78 -31.20 6.76 39.23
CA CYS A 78 -32.27 6.85 40.21
C CYS A 78 -31.98 7.90 41.28
N LEU A 79 -30.75 7.94 41.82
CA LEU A 79 -30.34 8.95 42.81
C LEU A 79 -30.38 10.36 42.23
N PHE A 80 -29.85 10.56 41.02
CA PHE A 80 -29.82 11.87 40.37
C PHE A 80 -31.22 12.39 40.07
N VAL A 81 -32.11 11.54 39.53
CA VAL A 81 -33.50 11.90 39.24
C VAL A 81 -34.25 12.23 40.54
N ALA A 82 -34.05 11.47 41.62
CA ALA A 82 -34.65 11.76 42.93
C ALA A 82 -34.24 13.15 43.46
N VAL A 83 -32.95 13.51 43.32
CA VAL A 83 -32.45 14.85 43.68
C VAL A 83 -33.10 15.94 42.80
N CYS A 84 -33.25 15.69 41.50
CA CYS A 84 -33.91 16.63 40.59
C CYS A 84 -35.40 16.79 40.87
N VAL A 85 -36.10 15.72 41.29
CA VAL A 85 -37.49 15.77 41.74
C VAL A 85 -37.63 16.64 42.99
N ALA A 86 -36.78 16.41 44.00
CA ALA A 86 -36.75 17.23 45.20
C ALA A 86 -36.42 18.70 44.89
N GLY A 87 -35.42 18.94 44.04
CA GLY A 87 -35.04 20.27 43.57
C GLY A 87 -36.15 20.97 42.80
N GLY A 88 -36.83 20.26 41.89
CA GLY A 88 -37.96 20.75 41.11
C GLY A 88 -39.15 21.10 42.00
N ALA A 89 -39.47 20.26 42.98
CA ALA A 89 -40.57 20.48 43.92
C ALA A 89 -40.30 21.69 44.84
N LEU A 90 -39.13 21.73 45.49
CA LEU A 90 -38.84 22.62 46.61
C LEU A 90 -38.15 23.93 46.20
N SER A 91 -37.32 23.93 45.15
CA SER A 91 -36.44 25.06 44.83
C SER A 91 -36.86 25.81 43.56
N SER A 92 -37.22 27.09 43.72
CA SER A 92 -37.40 27.97 42.56
C SER A 92 -36.09 28.24 41.83
N SER A 93 -34.96 28.26 42.54
CA SER A 93 -33.65 28.47 41.94
C SER A 93 -33.29 27.33 41.00
N PHE A 94 -33.53 26.08 41.40
CA PHE A 94 -33.26 24.90 40.56
C PHE A 94 -34.06 24.96 39.25
N ARG A 95 -35.37 25.21 39.35
CA ARG A 95 -36.25 25.32 38.18
C ARG A 95 -35.77 26.41 37.20
N CYS A 96 -35.38 27.58 37.73
CA CYS A 96 -34.84 28.66 36.91
C CYS A 96 -33.52 28.28 36.23
N SER A 97 -32.59 27.62 36.93
CA SER A 97 -31.31 27.21 36.35
C SER A 97 -31.48 26.15 35.26
N VAL A 98 -32.39 25.18 35.44
CA VAL A 98 -32.75 24.22 34.38
C VAL A 98 -33.33 24.92 33.16
N LEU A 99 -34.23 25.89 33.35
CA LEU A 99 -34.78 26.68 32.24
C LEU A 99 -33.72 27.55 31.54
N LEU A 100 -32.73 28.05 32.27
CA LEU A 100 -31.61 28.83 31.73
C LEU A 100 -30.59 27.98 30.96
N MET A 101 -30.55 26.65 31.17
CA MET A 101 -29.73 25.78 30.33
C MET A 101 -30.20 25.84 28.87
N PHE A 102 -31.50 25.77 28.60
CA PHE A 102 -32.01 25.73 27.23
C PHE A 102 -31.48 26.87 26.32
N PRO A 103 -31.61 28.17 26.67
CA PRO A 103 -31.05 29.25 25.87
C PRO A 103 -29.50 29.26 25.89
N SER A 104 -28.86 28.75 26.96
CA SER A 104 -27.40 28.63 27.01
C SER A 104 -26.87 27.61 25.99
N MET A 105 -27.66 26.60 25.60
CA MET A 105 -27.31 25.63 24.55
C MET A 105 -27.36 26.25 23.15
N LEU A 106 -28.10 27.34 22.98
CA LEU A 106 -28.20 28.07 21.71
C LEU A 106 -27.12 29.17 21.60
N GLY A 107 -26.33 29.39 22.66
CA GLY A 107 -25.24 30.36 22.69
C GLY A 107 -23.93 29.84 22.09
N SER A 108 -22.88 30.66 22.16
CA SER A 108 -21.54 30.32 21.66
C SER A 108 -20.95 29.04 22.31
N ARG A 109 -21.25 28.82 23.59
CA ARG A 109 -20.80 27.63 24.34
C ARG A 109 -21.57 26.37 23.95
N GLY A 110 -22.87 26.52 23.71
CA GLY A 110 -23.70 25.44 23.21
C GLY A 110 -23.33 24.99 21.79
N ARG A 111 -22.80 25.90 20.95
CA ARG A 111 -22.20 25.50 19.65
C ARG A 111 -21.02 24.54 19.82
N ALA A 112 -20.13 24.80 20.78
CA ALA A 112 -19.01 23.90 21.06
C ALA A 112 -19.52 22.52 21.54
N TYR A 113 -20.53 22.49 22.41
CA TYR A 113 -21.20 21.27 22.82
C TYR A 113 -21.83 20.51 21.64
N LEU A 114 -22.57 21.20 20.77
CA LEU A 114 -23.18 20.60 19.58
C LEU A 114 -22.12 20.04 18.63
N MET A 115 -21.00 20.75 18.41
CA MET A 115 -19.89 20.25 17.58
C MET A 115 -19.26 18.99 18.17
N LEU A 116 -19.01 18.96 19.48
CA LEU A 116 -18.50 17.76 20.16
C LEU A 116 -19.50 16.59 20.08
N LEU A 117 -20.80 16.89 20.17
CA LEU A 117 -21.86 15.89 20.09
C LEU A 117 -21.98 15.33 18.67
N ILE A 118 -21.93 16.18 17.64
CA ILE A 118 -21.89 15.77 16.24
C ILE A 118 -20.64 14.91 15.99
N LEU A 119 -19.47 15.32 16.49
CA LEU A 119 -18.24 14.55 16.34
C LEU A 119 -18.35 13.16 17.00
N SER A 120 -18.97 13.08 18.18
CA SER A 120 -19.23 11.82 18.89
C SER A 120 -20.16 10.90 18.09
N VAL A 121 -21.25 11.43 17.53
CA VAL A 121 -22.19 10.67 16.70
C VAL A 121 -21.54 10.21 15.38
N LEU A 122 -20.77 11.09 14.73
CA LEU A 122 -20.03 10.74 13.50
C LEU A 122 -19.02 9.62 13.76
N TYR A 123 -18.34 9.67 14.90
CA TYR A 123 -17.38 8.65 15.28
C TYR A 123 -18.04 7.29 15.52
N GLY A 124 -19.09 7.24 16.34
CA GLY A 124 -19.80 6.00 16.70
C GLY A 124 -20.61 5.36 15.56
N GLY A 125 -20.83 6.08 14.45
CA GLY A 125 -21.54 5.57 13.28
C GLY A 125 -20.67 5.52 12.03
N PRO A 126 -20.73 6.52 11.13
CA PRO A 126 -20.06 6.49 9.83
C PRO A 126 -18.55 6.25 9.89
N VAL A 127 -17.83 6.90 10.79
CA VAL A 127 -16.36 6.81 10.85
C VAL A 127 -15.92 5.42 11.30
N SER A 128 -16.53 4.86 12.34
CA SER A 128 -16.25 3.48 12.78
C SER A 128 -16.57 2.47 11.67
N ASN A 129 -17.63 2.68 10.90
CA ASN A 129 -17.97 1.82 9.76
C ASN A 129 -16.94 1.91 8.64
N ILE A 130 -16.52 3.11 8.24
CA ILE A 130 -15.47 3.32 7.24
C ILE A 130 -14.16 2.68 7.70
N GLN A 131 -13.81 2.83 8.98
CA GLN A 131 -12.62 2.22 9.55
C GLN A 131 -12.63 0.69 9.47
N ARG A 132 -13.74 0.06 9.86
CA ARG A 132 -13.90 -1.41 9.76
C ARG A 132 -13.87 -1.90 8.32
N ASN A 133 -14.45 -1.12 7.39
CA ASN A 133 -14.37 -1.41 5.96
C ASN A 133 -12.95 -1.28 5.43
N ALA A 134 -12.21 -0.24 5.84
CA ALA A 134 -10.82 -0.03 5.44
C ALA A 134 -9.90 -1.14 5.99
N GLU A 135 -10.07 -1.55 7.24
CA GLU A 135 -9.36 -2.70 7.82
C GLU A 135 -9.64 -3.98 7.04
N SER A 136 -10.92 -4.27 6.77
CA SER A 136 -11.32 -5.47 6.02
C SER A 136 -10.80 -5.45 4.59
N ALA A 137 -10.84 -4.30 3.92
CA ALA A 137 -10.30 -4.12 2.57
C ALA A 137 -8.77 -4.30 2.54
N ALA A 138 -8.05 -3.70 3.49
CA ALA A 138 -6.61 -3.86 3.60
C ALA A 138 -6.22 -5.33 3.85
N LEU A 139 -6.87 -6.01 4.80
CA LEU A 139 -6.63 -7.43 5.07
C LEU A 139 -6.92 -8.32 3.87
N THR A 140 -7.99 -8.03 3.13
CA THR A 140 -8.35 -8.77 1.90
C THR A 140 -7.28 -8.57 0.83
N LEU A 141 -6.80 -7.34 0.65
CA LEU A 141 -5.73 -7.04 -0.30
C LEU A 141 -4.43 -7.74 0.09
N SER A 142 -4.04 -7.69 1.37
CA SER A 142 -2.84 -8.36 1.88
C SER A 142 -2.89 -9.87 1.67
N CYS A 143 -4.03 -10.51 1.99
CA CYS A 143 -4.21 -11.94 1.77
C CYS A 143 -4.15 -12.31 0.28
N ASN A 144 -4.73 -11.48 -0.60
CA ASN A 144 -4.63 -11.69 -2.05
C ASN A 144 -3.18 -11.56 -2.54
N LEU A 145 -2.43 -10.59 -2.05
CA LEU A 145 -1.02 -10.43 -2.37
C LEU A 145 -0.22 -11.65 -1.89
N ASP A 146 -0.34 -12.05 -0.62
CA ASP A 146 0.35 -13.24 -0.08
C ASP A 146 0.05 -14.49 -0.94
N LEU A 147 -1.23 -14.69 -1.31
CA LEU A 147 -1.64 -15.79 -2.17
C LEU A 147 -1.01 -15.71 -3.57
N GLN A 148 -1.05 -14.54 -4.22
CA GLN A 148 -0.46 -14.36 -5.56
C GLN A 148 1.03 -14.66 -5.58
N LEU A 149 1.75 -14.28 -4.53
CA LEU A 149 3.18 -14.49 -4.43
C LEU A 149 3.53 -15.94 -4.14
N HIS A 150 2.75 -16.59 -3.27
CA HIS A 150 2.87 -18.02 -3.04
C HIS A 150 2.66 -18.80 -4.35
N HIS A 151 1.62 -18.48 -5.11
CA HIS A 151 1.37 -19.10 -6.42
C HIS A 151 2.46 -18.78 -7.45
N SER A 152 2.96 -17.54 -7.48
CA SER A 152 4.05 -17.14 -8.39
C SER A 152 5.35 -17.90 -8.09
N LYS A 153 5.71 -18.06 -6.80
CA LYS A 153 6.85 -18.88 -6.36
C LYS A 153 6.70 -20.33 -6.78
N LEU A 154 5.50 -20.90 -6.63
CA LEU A 154 5.23 -22.29 -7.03
C LEU A 154 5.30 -22.46 -8.55
N LEU A 155 4.68 -21.56 -9.32
CA LEU A 155 4.72 -21.54 -10.78
C LEU A 155 6.15 -21.43 -11.30
N TRP A 156 6.95 -20.52 -10.72
CA TRP A 156 8.36 -20.37 -11.09
C TRP A 156 9.15 -21.66 -10.82
N ARG A 157 8.97 -22.26 -9.63
CA ARG A 157 9.63 -23.52 -9.27
C ARG A 157 9.30 -24.64 -10.26
N GLU A 158 8.04 -24.80 -10.62
CA GLU A 158 7.62 -25.83 -11.58
C GLU A 158 8.06 -25.50 -13.02
N ALA A 159 8.08 -24.22 -13.40
CA ALA A 159 8.53 -23.78 -14.73
C ALA A 159 10.03 -24.02 -14.97
N ILE A 160 10.88 -23.83 -13.96
CA ILE A 160 12.34 -24.05 -14.10
C ILE A 160 12.75 -25.52 -13.91
N LYS A 161 11.88 -26.33 -13.31
CA LYS A 161 12.13 -27.76 -13.04
C LYS A 161 12.65 -28.55 -14.25
N PRO A 162 12.08 -28.46 -15.46
CA PRO A 162 12.63 -29.17 -16.62
C PRO A 162 14.05 -28.73 -16.97
N PHE A 163 14.38 -27.44 -16.82
CA PHE A 163 15.74 -26.96 -17.06
C PHE A 163 16.72 -27.53 -16.04
N ILE A 164 16.34 -27.56 -14.75
CA ILE A 164 17.15 -28.19 -13.70
C ILE A 164 17.39 -29.67 -14.03
N LEU A 165 16.34 -30.41 -14.38
CA LEU A 165 16.45 -31.83 -14.72
C LEU A 165 17.35 -32.08 -15.93
N VAL A 166 17.16 -31.33 -17.04
CA VAL A 166 17.98 -31.47 -18.25
C VAL A 166 19.44 -31.13 -17.96
N THR A 167 19.71 -30.05 -17.22
CA THR A 167 21.09 -29.69 -16.87
C THR A 167 21.71 -30.69 -15.91
N GLN A 168 20.92 -31.25 -14.99
CA GLN A 168 21.39 -32.29 -14.09
C GLN A 168 21.75 -33.58 -14.84
N GLU A 169 20.92 -34.02 -15.79
CA GLU A 169 21.21 -35.20 -16.61
C GLU A 169 22.45 -35.02 -17.50
N LEU A 170 22.62 -33.82 -18.08
CA LEU A 170 23.85 -33.45 -18.80
C LEU A 170 25.10 -33.46 -17.89
N MET A 171 24.95 -33.13 -16.62
CA MET A 171 26.05 -33.17 -15.64
C MET A 171 26.34 -34.59 -15.15
N ASP A 172 25.30 -35.43 -15.02
CA ASP A 172 25.44 -36.83 -14.60
C ASP A 172 26.18 -37.65 -15.68
N ASP A 173 25.95 -37.36 -16.97
CA ASP A 173 26.65 -38.02 -18.10
C ASP A 173 27.98 -37.34 -18.50
N LYS A 174 28.48 -36.38 -17.71
CA LYS A 174 29.68 -35.59 -18.02
C LYS A 174 30.90 -36.47 -18.33
N ASP A 175 31.16 -37.47 -17.50
CA ASP A 175 32.31 -38.36 -17.64
C ASP A 175 32.22 -39.19 -18.92
N VAL A 176 31.02 -39.64 -19.28
CA VAL A 176 30.75 -40.34 -20.55
C VAL A 176 31.05 -39.44 -21.74
N PHE A 177 30.53 -38.21 -21.77
CA PHE A 177 30.80 -37.26 -22.86
C PHE A 177 32.28 -36.90 -22.97
N GLN A 178 32.94 -36.69 -21.83
CA GLN A 178 34.38 -36.42 -21.79
C GLN A 178 35.17 -37.62 -22.35
N SER A 179 34.77 -38.84 -22.01
CA SER A 179 35.43 -40.06 -22.51
C SER A 179 35.28 -40.23 -24.02
N GLU A 180 34.11 -39.94 -24.58
CA GLU A 180 33.87 -40.03 -26.03
C GLU A 180 34.58 -38.92 -26.80
N ALA A 181 34.62 -37.69 -26.27
CA ALA A 181 35.40 -36.61 -26.87
C ALA A 181 36.89 -36.95 -26.95
N LEU A 182 37.45 -37.54 -25.88
CA LEU A 182 38.83 -38.04 -25.87
C LEU A 182 39.05 -39.20 -26.84
N ASN A 183 38.07 -40.10 -26.97
CA ASN A 183 38.11 -41.23 -27.90
C ASN A 183 38.11 -40.76 -29.37
N VAL A 184 37.25 -39.80 -29.72
CA VAL A 184 37.21 -39.18 -31.05
C VAL A 184 38.52 -38.49 -31.36
N ASN A 185 39.05 -37.71 -30.40
CA ASN A 185 40.36 -37.07 -30.56
C ASN A 185 41.43 -38.13 -30.84
N LYS A 186 41.54 -39.18 -30.02
CA LYS A 186 42.51 -40.26 -30.22
C LYS A 186 42.40 -40.92 -31.60
N LYS A 187 41.18 -41.21 -32.07
CA LYS A 187 40.97 -41.81 -33.40
C LYS A 187 41.39 -40.86 -34.52
N PHE A 188 41.06 -39.57 -34.40
CA PHE A 188 41.49 -38.57 -35.37
C PHE A 188 43.01 -38.40 -35.39
N GLN A 189 43.66 -38.36 -34.23
CA GLN A 189 45.12 -38.28 -34.11
C GLN A 189 45.79 -39.48 -34.81
N ASN A 190 45.25 -40.69 -34.65
CA ASN A 190 45.76 -41.86 -35.37
C ASN A 190 45.63 -41.72 -36.89
N ILE A 191 44.47 -41.27 -37.40
CA ILE A 191 44.26 -41.04 -38.85
C ILE A 191 45.19 -39.95 -39.36
N ARG A 192 45.31 -38.86 -38.60
CA ARG A 192 46.21 -37.74 -38.90
C ARG A 192 47.64 -38.24 -39.06
N ASP A 193 48.11 -39.01 -38.08
CA ASP A 193 49.46 -39.54 -38.07
C ASP A 193 49.66 -40.53 -39.25
N GLU A 194 48.68 -41.37 -39.57
CA GLU A 194 48.73 -42.26 -40.74
C GLU A 194 48.84 -41.48 -42.07
N VAL A 195 48.02 -40.44 -42.25
CA VAL A 195 48.06 -39.58 -43.45
C VAL A 195 49.40 -38.85 -43.56
N VAL A 196 49.90 -38.33 -42.45
CA VAL A 196 51.19 -37.64 -42.37
C VAL A 196 52.35 -38.61 -42.67
N LEU A 197 52.31 -39.83 -42.14
CA LEU A 197 53.36 -40.84 -42.38
C LEU A 197 53.33 -41.37 -43.82
N GLN A 198 52.15 -41.67 -44.36
CA GLN A 198 52.03 -42.26 -45.68
C GLN A 198 52.36 -41.27 -46.81
N TYR A 199 51.95 -40.01 -46.66
CA TYR A 199 52.06 -39.01 -47.72
C TYR A 199 53.04 -37.86 -47.42
N GLY A 200 53.60 -37.80 -46.21
CA GLY A 200 54.29 -36.60 -45.72
C GLY A 200 55.68 -36.78 -45.09
N TYR A 201 56.45 -37.84 -45.35
CA TYR A 201 57.70 -38.10 -44.59
C TYR A 201 58.81 -37.05 -44.77
N ASP A 202 58.84 -36.08 -43.86
CA ASP A 202 59.62 -36.02 -42.62
C ASP A 202 58.69 -35.36 -41.59
N ARG A 203 58.82 -35.63 -40.28
CA ARG A 203 57.92 -35.04 -39.26
C ARG A 203 57.70 -33.56 -39.56
N PHE A 204 56.44 -33.14 -39.68
CA PHE A 204 56.08 -31.73 -39.67
C PHE A 204 56.67 -31.13 -38.38
N GLU A 205 57.83 -30.48 -38.46
CA GLU A 205 58.38 -29.80 -37.32
C GLU A 205 57.52 -28.55 -37.09
N PRO A 206 56.75 -28.49 -35.99
CA PRO A 206 55.92 -27.32 -35.73
C PRO A 206 56.85 -26.13 -35.51
N GLY A 207 56.92 -25.22 -36.49
CA GLY A 207 57.61 -23.94 -36.36
C GLY A 207 58.90 -23.74 -37.16
N SER A 208 59.32 -24.66 -38.04
CA SER A 208 60.57 -24.47 -38.82
C SER A 208 60.39 -23.84 -40.21
N SER A 209 59.22 -23.93 -40.85
CA SER A 209 58.95 -23.26 -42.13
C SER A 209 57.68 -22.41 -42.05
N GLY A 210 57.77 -21.11 -42.38
CA GLY A 210 56.62 -20.20 -42.45
C GLY A 210 55.64 -20.46 -43.61
N ASN A 211 55.61 -21.69 -44.13
CA ASN A 211 54.80 -22.12 -45.26
C ASN A 211 53.48 -22.71 -44.75
N SER A 212 52.39 -22.53 -45.51
CA SER A 212 51.07 -23.06 -45.14
C SER A 212 51.06 -24.61 -45.15
N THR A 213 50.19 -25.24 -44.35
CA THR A 213 50.01 -26.70 -44.35
C THR A 213 49.73 -27.23 -45.77
N GLN A 214 48.98 -26.47 -46.57
CA GLN A 214 48.73 -26.74 -47.99
C GLN A 214 50.02 -26.80 -48.81
N GLU A 215 50.89 -25.80 -48.69
CA GLU A 215 52.16 -25.74 -49.42
C GLU A 215 53.09 -26.88 -49.01
N GLN A 216 53.11 -27.23 -47.73
CA GLN A 216 53.96 -28.31 -47.24
C GLN A 216 53.53 -29.67 -47.79
N PHE A 217 52.22 -29.97 -47.84
CA PHE A 217 51.72 -31.19 -48.50
C PHE A 217 51.99 -31.16 -50.01
N ALA A 218 51.71 -30.06 -50.70
CA ALA A 218 51.95 -29.94 -52.15
C ALA A 218 53.42 -30.14 -52.51
N ALA A 219 54.34 -29.48 -51.79
CA ALA A 219 55.77 -29.59 -52.04
C ALA A 219 56.28 -31.02 -51.83
N LYS A 220 55.84 -31.69 -50.76
CA LYS A 220 56.25 -33.07 -50.48
C LYS A 220 55.72 -34.07 -51.50
N THR A 221 54.48 -33.92 -51.96
CA THR A 221 53.92 -34.77 -53.04
C THR A 221 54.70 -34.60 -54.35
N ILE A 222 55.06 -33.37 -54.72
CA ILE A 222 55.86 -33.09 -55.93
C ILE A 222 57.25 -33.74 -55.85
N MET A 223 57.89 -33.73 -54.67
CA MET A 223 59.19 -34.37 -54.47
C MET A 223 59.13 -35.91 -54.63
N GLN A 224 57.97 -36.53 -54.40
CA GLN A 224 57.82 -37.99 -54.59
C GLN A 224 57.82 -38.42 -56.05
N CYS A 225 57.47 -37.55 -56.99
CA CYS A 225 57.48 -37.88 -58.42
C CYS A 225 58.85 -38.38 -58.90
N ASP A 226 59.94 -37.80 -58.40
CA ASP A 226 61.30 -38.23 -58.75
C ASP A 226 61.57 -39.67 -58.26
N SER A 227 61.15 -39.99 -57.03
CA SER A 227 61.31 -41.33 -56.45
C SER A 227 60.48 -42.37 -57.21
N VAL A 228 59.20 -42.08 -57.48
CA VAL A 228 58.28 -43.00 -58.17
C VAL A 228 58.74 -43.28 -59.61
N VAL A 229 59.14 -42.24 -60.35
CA VAL A 229 59.61 -42.39 -61.74
C VAL A 229 60.95 -43.14 -61.78
N ASN A 230 61.89 -42.82 -60.89
CA ASN A 230 63.16 -43.54 -60.79
C ASN A 230 62.96 -45.02 -60.43
N GLN A 231 62.04 -45.31 -59.51
CA GLN A 231 61.67 -46.69 -59.18
C GLN A 231 61.09 -47.42 -60.40
N GLY A 232 60.28 -46.74 -61.22
CA GLY A 232 59.80 -47.26 -62.49
C GLY A 232 60.93 -47.56 -63.47
N ILE A 233 61.90 -46.64 -63.63
CA ILE A 233 63.07 -46.81 -64.52
C ILE A 233 63.89 -48.02 -64.08
N GLN A 234 64.17 -48.16 -62.77
CA GLN A 234 64.90 -49.30 -62.25
C GLN A 234 64.18 -50.62 -62.53
N ARG A 235 62.87 -50.69 -62.26
CA ARG A 235 62.08 -51.87 -62.60
C ARG A 235 62.10 -52.22 -64.10
N CYS A 236 62.19 -51.21 -64.97
CA CYS A 236 62.35 -51.41 -66.41
C CYS A 236 63.74 -51.95 -66.78
N VAL A 237 64.81 -51.39 -66.21
CA VAL A 237 66.20 -51.85 -66.42
C VAL A 237 66.37 -53.30 -65.95
N ASP A 238 65.82 -53.61 -64.78
CA ASP A 238 65.79 -54.96 -64.21
C ASP A 238 65.05 -55.93 -65.14
N TRP A 239 63.95 -55.47 -65.76
CA TRP A 239 63.20 -56.28 -66.71
C TRP A 239 64.02 -56.65 -67.94
N PHE A 240 64.72 -55.70 -68.56
CA PHE A 240 65.59 -55.95 -69.72
C PHE A 240 66.74 -56.90 -69.38
N SER A 241 67.39 -56.67 -68.23
CA SER A 241 68.50 -57.50 -67.75
C SER A 241 68.05 -58.94 -67.55
N ARG A 242 66.89 -59.15 -66.93
CA ARG A 242 66.30 -60.48 -66.75
C ARG A 242 65.98 -61.16 -68.08
N ARG A 243 65.46 -60.43 -69.08
CA ARG A 243 65.14 -61.02 -70.41
C ARG A 243 66.36 -61.38 -71.22
N TRP A 244 67.45 -60.64 -71.04
CA TRP A 244 68.73 -60.99 -71.64
C TRP A 244 69.23 -62.35 -71.15
N ASP A 245 69.23 -62.57 -69.83
CA ASP A 245 69.68 -63.83 -69.24
C ASP A 245 68.82 -65.02 -69.70
N GLU A 246 67.49 -64.85 -69.65
CA GLU A 246 66.52 -65.84 -70.15
C GLU A 246 66.73 -66.19 -71.64
N CYS A 247 67.07 -65.21 -72.48
CA CYS A 247 67.31 -65.40 -73.91
C CYS A 247 68.62 -66.16 -74.20
N MET A 248 69.70 -65.82 -73.47
CA MET A 248 71.00 -66.47 -73.63
C MET A 248 70.99 -67.93 -73.19
N GLU A 249 70.17 -68.28 -72.20
CA GLU A 249 69.97 -69.67 -71.75
C GLU A 249 69.17 -70.50 -72.77
N ALA A 250 68.16 -69.89 -73.42
CA ALA A 250 67.28 -70.58 -74.37
C ALA A 250 67.94 -70.91 -75.72
N ILE A 251 68.95 -70.14 -76.15
CA ILE A 251 69.63 -70.32 -77.45
C ILE A 251 71.09 -70.75 -77.22
N PRO A 252 71.41 -72.04 -77.29
CA PRO A 252 72.74 -72.56 -76.94
C PRO A 252 73.80 -72.40 -78.05
N VAL A 253 73.42 -71.89 -79.23
CA VAL A 253 74.34 -71.75 -80.38
C VAL A 253 75.08 -70.42 -80.30
N PRO A 254 76.42 -70.40 -80.12
CA PRO A 254 77.19 -69.22 -79.68
C PRO A 254 77.27 -68.06 -80.68
N ILE A 255 76.86 -68.24 -81.93
CA ILE A 255 76.82 -67.16 -82.94
C ILE A 255 75.38 -66.65 -83.14
N ILE A 256 74.39 -67.55 -83.04
CA ILE A 256 72.97 -67.21 -83.26
C ILE A 256 72.38 -66.52 -82.02
N ASN A 257 72.81 -66.92 -80.81
CA ASN A 257 72.33 -66.35 -79.55
C ASN A 257 72.67 -64.86 -79.42
N HIS A 258 73.88 -64.47 -79.80
CA HIS A 258 74.32 -63.10 -79.76
C HIS A 258 73.59 -62.22 -80.76
N ILE A 259 73.12 -62.75 -81.90
CA ILE A 259 72.35 -61.96 -82.87
C ILE A 259 70.90 -61.77 -82.40
N LEU A 260 70.26 -62.83 -81.88
CA LEU A 260 68.85 -62.79 -81.49
C LEU A 260 68.60 -62.11 -80.14
N CYS A 261 69.55 -62.19 -79.19
CA CYS A 261 69.36 -61.63 -77.85
C CYS A 261 69.82 -60.17 -77.71
N VAL A 262 70.59 -59.61 -78.65
CA VAL A 262 71.05 -58.19 -78.66
C VAL A 262 69.97 -57.15 -78.37
N PRO A 263 68.74 -57.25 -78.89
CA PRO A 263 67.67 -56.30 -78.55
C PRO A 263 67.39 -56.20 -77.05
N MET A 264 67.65 -57.25 -76.26
CA MET A 264 67.43 -57.24 -74.80
C MET A 264 68.49 -56.44 -74.03
N LYS A 265 69.60 -56.04 -74.69
CA LYS A 265 70.60 -55.13 -74.10
C LYS A 265 70.20 -53.65 -74.16
N PHE A 266 69.07 -53.31 -74.77
CA PHE A 266 68.62 -51.92 -74.94
C PHE A 266 67.93 -51.33 -73.70
N HIS A 267 68.45 -51.60 -72.50
CA HIS A 267 67.92 -51.03 -71.24
C HIS A 267 68.01 -49.50 -71.19
N PHE A 268 68.84 -48.87 -72.04
CA PHE A 268 68.86 -47.41 -72.22
C PHE A 268 67.51 -46.83 -72.65
N LEU A 269 66.63 -47.63 -73.26
CA LEU A 269 65.27 -47.21 -73.62
C LEU A 269 64.39 -46.93 -72.39
N CYS A 270 64.74 -47.46 -71.22
CA CYS A 270 64.01 -47.19 -69.97
C CYS A 270 64.12 -45.74 -69.51
N ASP A 271 65.18 -45.02 -69.92
CA ASP A 271 65.32 -43.60 -69.60
C ASP A 271 64.25 -42.73 -70.26
N VAL A 272 63.51 -43.24 -71.26
CA VAL A 272 62.35 -42.52 -71.84
C VAL A 272 61.29 -42.23 -70.78
N MET A 273 61.22 -43.04 -69.72
CA MET A 273 60.29 -42.81 -68.60
C MET A 273 60.64 -41.56 -67.78
N ARG A 274 61.83 -40.97 -67.91
CA ARG A 274 62.14 -39.67 -67.27
C ARG A 274 61.24 -38.54 -67.76
N VAL A 275 60.64 -38.68 -68.95
CA VAL A 275 59.63 -37.75 -69.47
C VAL A 275 58.37 -37.73 -68.60
N MET A 276 58.13 -38.78 -67.80
CA MET A 276 57.02 -38.82 -66.84
C MET A 276 57.26 -37.94 -65.60
N THR A 277 58.51 -37.55 -65.29
CA THR A 277 58.79 -36.69 -64.12
C THR A 277 58.16 -35.30 -64.25
N PRO A 278 58.37 -34.55 -65.35
CA PRO A 278 57.67 -33.28 -65.58
C PRO A 278 56.14 -33.45 -65.57
N TRP A 279 55.64 -34.52 -66.22
CA TRP A 279 54.21 -34.82 -66.27
C TRP A 279 53.62 -35.03 -64.87
N CYS A 280 54.28 -35.81 -64.02
CA CYS A 280 53.88 -36.07 -62.64
C CYS A 280 53.86 -34.80 -61.78
N LYS A 281 54.90 -33.95 -61.91
CA LYS A 281 54.99 -32.69 -61.16
C LYS A 281 53.91 -31.68 -61.55
N GLU A 282 53.43 -31.73 -62.80
CA GLU A 282 52.40 -30.83 -63.31
C GLU A 282 50.97 -31.37 -63.09
N HIS A 283 50.76 -32.68 -63.15
CA HIS A 283 49.42 -33.29 -63.18
C HIS A 283 48.99 -34.00 -61.89
N ILE A 284 49.84 -34.11 -60.85
CA ILE A 284 49.47 -34.67 -59.54
C ILE A 284 49.46 -33.57 -58.44
N PRO A 285 48.53 -32.59 -58.50
CA PRO A 285 48.42 -31.58 -57.46
C PRO A 285 47.68 -32.11 -56.23
N VAL A 286 48.07 -31.62 -55.06
CA VAL A 286 47.24 -31.67 -53.84
C VAL A 286 46.08 -30.70 -54.01
N GLU A 287 44.87 -31.13 -53.69
CA GLU A 287 43.66 -30.31 -53.82
C GLU A 287 43.80 -28.98 -53.04
N GLY A 288 43.43 -27.86 -53.65
CA GLY A 288 43.81 -26.51 -53.21
C GLY A 288 43.36 -26.12 -51.79
N ASN A 289 42.36 -26.81 -51.23
CA ASN A 289 41.81 -26.54 -49.90
C ASN A 289 42.16 -27.62 -48.86
N PHE A 290 42.97 -28.62 -49.20
CA PHE A 290 43.27 -29.75 -48.32
C PHE A 290 43.91 -29.30 -46.99
N GLY A 291 44.90 -28.41 -47.04
CA GLY A 291 45.62 -27.92 -45.86
C GLY A 291 44.73 -27.11 -44.92
N GLN A 292 43.89 -26.22 -45.45
CA GLN A 292 42.93 -25.46 -44.63
C GLN A 292 41.91 -26.38 -43.96
N LEU A 293 41.39 -27.37 -44.69
CA LEU A 293 40.46 -28.36 -44.16
C LEU A 293 41.11 -29.19 -43.04
N PHE A 294 42.36 -29.61 -43.25
CA PHE A 294 43.13 -30.38 -42.27
C PHE A 294 43.37 -29.58 -40.98
N ASP A 295 43.79 -28.33 -41.10
CA ASP A 295 44.01 -27.45 -39.95
C ASP A 295 42.71 -27.16 -39.19
N GLN A 296 41.61 -26.90 -39.92
CA GLN A 296 40.29 -26.66 -39.34
C GLN A 296 39.76 -27.90 -38.61
N LEU A 297 39.94 -29.09 -39.17
CA LEU A 297 39.54 -30.34 -38.52
C LEU A 297 40.37 -30.61 -37.27
N ASN A 298 41.69 -30.43 -37.34
CA ASN A 298 42.58 -30.61 -36.19
C ASN A 298 42.20 -29.66 -35.04
N ALA A 299 41.96 -28.38 -35.33
CA ALA A 299 41.52 -27.42 -34.33
C ALA A 299 40.12 -27.72 -33.76
N SER A 300 39.18 -28.16 -34.60
CA SER A 300 37.81 -28.47 -34.17
C SER A 300 37.76 -29.68 -33.22
N VAL A 301 38.57 -30.71 -33.51
CA VAL A 301 38.67 -31.92 -32.66
C VAL A 301 39.35 -31.59 -31.32
N ASP A 302 40.38 -30.76 -31.33
CA ASP A 302 41.04 -30.31 -30.09
C ASP A 302 40.11 -29.45 -29.20
N LEU A 303 39.31 -28.58 -29.82
CA LEU A 303 38.31 -27.77 -29.11
C LEU A 303 37.22 -28.64 -28.47
N LEU A 304 36.73 -29.65 -29.19
CA LEU A 304 35.73 -30.59 -28.69
C LEU A 304 36.19 -31.26 -27.39
N SER A 305 37.46 -31.68 -27.32
CA SER A 305 38.01 -32.32 -26.12
C SER A 305 38.09 -31.38 -24.91
N ARG A 306 38.23 -30.06 -25.12
CA ARG A 306 38.41 -29.08 -24.03
C ARG A 306 37.08 -28.62 -23.44
N GLU A 307 36.06 -28.41 -24.27
CA GLU A 307 34.80 -27.81 -23.84
C GLU A 307 34.01 -28.70 -22.87
N PHE A 308 34.05 -30.03 -23.07
CA PHE A 308 33.38 -31.02 -22.21
C PHE A 308 34.06 -31.27 -20.85
N SER A 309 35.16 -30.57 -20.53
CA SER A 309 35.84 -30.72 -19.23
C SER A 309 35.31 -29.77 -18.14
N THR A 310 34.43 -28.82 -18.48
CA THR A 310 33.96 -27.78 -17.56
C THR A 310 32.91 -28.29 -16.56
N GLU A 311 33.02 -27.87 -15.29
CA GLU A 311 32.01 -28.16 -14.26
C GLU A 311 30.95 -27.06 -14.23
N LEU A 312 29.72 -27.39 -14.62
CA LEU A 312 28.57 -26.51 -14.39
C LEU A 312 27.90 -26.90 -13.07
N SER A 313 28.07 -26.07 -12.05
CA SER A 313 27.34 -26.22 -10.79
C SER A 313 26.01 -25.47 -10.87
N VAL A 314 24.92 -26.21 -11.11
CA VAL A 314 23.57 -25.66 -10.96
C VAL A 314 23.22 -25.62 -9.48
N GLN A 315 23.68 -24.58 -8.78
CA GLN A 315 23.09 -24.25 -7.49
C GLN A 315 21.73 -23.62 -7.73
N GLN A 316 20.67 -24.28 -7.25
CA GLN A 316 19.37 -23.67 -7.04
C GLN A 316 19.51 -22.65 -5.90
N GLN A 317 20.21 -21.55 -6.18
CA GLN A 317 20.20 -20.43 -5.29
C GLN A 317 18.78 -19.88 -5.40
N GLN A 318 18.02 -19.99 -4.31
CA GLN A 318 16.85 -19.17 -4.08
C GLN A 318 17.33 -17.72 -4.10
N GLN A 319 17.52 -17.20 -5.31
CA GLN A 319 18.05 -15.88 -5.51
C GLN A 319 16.91 -14.94 -5.09
N PRO A 320 17.13 -14.06 -4.10
CA PRO A 320 16.17 -13.08 -3.62
C PRO A 320 15.98 -11.95 -4.64
N VAL A 321 16.06 -12.25 -5.95
CA VAL A 321 15.76 -11.30 -7.03
C VAL A 321 14.30 -10.88 -6.97
N LEU A 322 13.46 -11.71 -6.34
CA LEU A 322 12.09 -11.40 -6.01
C LEU A 322 11.92 -10.95 -4.55
N ASP A 323 12.91 -10.38 -3.86
CA ASP A 323 12.76 -10.00 -2.43
C ASP A 323 12.60 -8.49 -2.23
N GLY A 324 12.79 -7.69 -3.28
CA GLY A 324 12.62 -6.24 -3.25
C GLY A 324 11.17 -5.75 -3.33
N ALA A 325 10.20 -6.64 -3.61
CA ALA A 325 8.80 -6.28 -3.83
C ALA A 325 7.78 -7.23 -3.18
N LEU A 326 8.22 -8.27 -2.47
CA LEU A 326 7.31 -9.26 -1.90
C LEU A 326 7.01 -8.95 -0.44
N PRO A 327 5.73 -8.83 -0.06
CA PRO A 327 5.34 -8.99 1.33
C PRO A 327 5.85 -10.33 1.90
N ASP A 328 6.67 -10.23 2.94
CA ASP A 328 7.14 -11.33 3.79
C ASP A 328 5.94 -12.08 4.42
N ASP A 329 6.14 -13.31 4.90
CA ASP A 329 5.10 -14.12 5.58
C ASP A 329 4.49 -13.38 6.81
N GLY A 330 5.11 -12.28 7.24
CA GLY A 330 4.63 -11.36 8.27
C GLY A 330 3.84 -10.13 7.79
N PHE A 331 3.65 -9.87 6.50
CA PHE A 331 3.04 -8.62 6.00
C PHE A 331 1.57 -8.45 6.40
N THR A 332 0.75 -9.49 6.19
CA THR A 332 -0.65 -9.49 6.63
C THR A 332 -0.75 -9.30 8.14
N GLN A 333 0.16 -9.89 8.90
CA GLN A 333 0.21 -9.76 10.36
C GLN A 333 0.66 -8.36 10.82
N ALA A 334 1.59 -7.74 10.10
CA ALA A 334 2.01 -6.36 10.32
C ALA A 334 0.85 -5.38 10.07
N ILE A 335 0.12 -5.55 8.96
CA ILE A 335 -1.06 -4.74 8.65
C ILE A 335 -2.14 -4.90 9.73
N LYS A 336 -2.44 -6.15 10.11
CA LYS A 336 -3.40 -6.44 11.19
C LYS A 336 -3.00 -5.75 12.51
N LYS A 337 -1.72 -5.75 12.85
CA LYS A 337 -1.21 -5.10 14.06
C LYS A 337 -1.33 -3.58 13.97
N SER A 338 -0.99 -2.98 12.84
CA SER A 338 -1.13 -1.54 12.60
C SER A 338 -2.58 -1.07 12.70
N PHE A 339 -3.52 -1.80 12.11
CA PHE A 339 -4.95 -1.48 12.22
C PHE A 339 -5.48 -1.64 13.65
N LYS A 340 -5.09 -2.70 14.37
CA LYS A 340 -5.44 -2.87 15.79
C LYS A 340 -4.96 -1.68 16.64
N ASN A 341 -3.72 -1.22 16.43
CA ASN A 341 -3.20 -0.06 17.14
C ASN A 341 -3.98 1.21 16.80
N LEU A 342 -4.34 1.41 15.53
CA LEU A 342 -5.16 2.54 15.09
C LEU A 342 -6.55 2.50 15.72
N VAL A 343 -7.21 1.34 15.74
CA VAL A 343 -8.52 1.14 16.39
C VAL A 343 -8.43 1.48 17.86
N ALA A 344 -7.45 0.93 18.58
CA ALA A 344 -7.27 1.19 20.00
C ALA A 344 -7.02 2.68 20.30
N ALA A 345 -6.16 3.33 19.52
CA ALA A 345 -5.90 4.76 19.66
C ALA A 345 -7.17 5.60 19.44
N MET A 346 -7.96 5.25 18.43
CA MET A 346 -9.18 5.97 18.10
C MET A 346 -10.29 5.74 19.14
N GLU A 347 -10.44 4.53 19.68
CA GLU A 347 -11.33 4.25 20.82
C GLU A 347 -10.94 5.06 22.06
N GLN A 348 -9.65 5.25 22.31
CA GLN A 348 -9.16 6.07 23.40
C GLN A 348 -9.50 7.55 23.18
N VAL A 349 -9.32 8.07 21.96
CA VAL A 349 -9.72 9.45 21.59
C VAL A 349 -11.22 9.64 21.77
N PHE A 350 -12.04 8.68 21.34
CA PHE A 350 -13.49 8.73 21.51
C PHE A 350 -13.90 8.74 22.99
N SER A 351 -13.25 7.92 23.81
CA SER A 351 -13.47 7.89 25.26
C SER A 351 -13.17 9.25 25.90
N VAL A 352 -12.09 9.91 25.48
CA VAL A 352 -11.75 11.28 25.91
C VAL A 352 -12.80 12.29 25.44
N LEU A 353 -13.26 12.19 24.19
CA LEU A 353 -14.29 13.07 23.63
C LEU A 353 -15.61 12.98 24.42
N GLN A 354 -16.03 11.76 24.75
CA GLN A 354 -17.23 11.52 25.56
C GLN A 354 -17.10 12.08 26.99
N LEU A 355 -15.92 11.96 27.60
CA LEU A 355 -15.64 12.57 28.91
C LEU A 355 -15.73 14.10 28.85
N LEU A 356 -15.16 14.71 27.81
CA LEU A 356 -15.24 16.16 27.59
C LEU A 356 -16.68 16.63 27.39
N LEU A 357 -17.49 15.88 26.63
CA LEU A 357 -18.92 16.16 26.47
C LEU A 357 -19.65 16.21 27.81
N SER A 358 -19.42 15.22 28.67
CA SER A 358 -20.01 15.16 30.00
C SER A 358 -19.58 16.36 30.87
N PHE A 359 -18.29 16.72 30.83
CA PHE A 359 -17.76 17.86 31.57
C PHE A 359 -18.36 19.20 31.08
N THR A 360 -18.49 19.40 29.77
CA THR A 360 -19.10 20.63 29.22
C THR A 360 -20.54 20.80 29.68
N PHE A 361 -21.30 19.71 29.82
CA PHE A 361 -22.67 19.75 30.31
C PHE A 361 -22.75 20.15 31.80
N ILE A 362 -21.86 19.60 32.64
CA ILE A 362 -21.76 19.97 34.06
C ILE A 362 -21.37 21.45 34.20
N THR A 363 -20.38 21.91 33.45
CA THR A 363 -19.95 23.32 33.50
C THR A 363 -21.05 24.28 33.05
N MET A 364 -21.89 23.86 32.11
CA MET A 364 -23.03 24.65 31.68
C MET A 364 -24.10 24.77 32.77
N PHE A 365 -24.38 23.70 33.50
CA PHE A 365 -25.31 23.72 34.63
C PHE A 365 -24.78 24.58 35.80
N THR A 366 -23.49 24.45 36.15
CA THR A 366 -22.87 25.26 37.20
C THR A 366 -22.82 26.74 36.83
N GLN A 367 -22.59 27.07 35.56
CA GLN A 367 -22.68 28.45 35.07
C GLN A 367 -24.11 29.00 35.15
N ALA A 368 -25.14 28.21 34.87
CA ALA A 368 -26.53 28.64 35.00
C ALA A 368 -26.90 28.94 36.46
N LEU A 369 -26.40 28.12 37.40
CA LEU A 369 -26.51 28.38 38.85
C LEU A 369 -25.74 29.65 39.25
N GLY A 370 -24.52 29.81 38.74
CA GLY A 370 -23.68 30.99 39.00
C GLY A 370 -24.32 32.28 38.50
N TYR A 371 -24.83 32.28 37.27
CA TYR A 371 -25.57 33.41 36.70
C TYR A 371 -26.78 33.77 37.55
N LEU A 372 -27.59 32.78 37.94
CA LEU A 372 -28.77 33.02 38.78
C LEU A 372 -28.39 33.56 40.17
N SER A 373 -27.30 33.04 40.75
CA SER A 373 -26.78 33.52 42.04
C SER A 373 -26.34 34.99 41.94
N SER A 374 -25.54 35.34 40.94
CA SER A 374 -25.12 36.73 40.69
C SER A 374 -26.30 37.65 40.40
N TYR A 375 -27.27 37.19 39.60
CA TYR A 375 -28.48 37.95 39.29
C TYR A 375 -29.30 38.28 40.54
N ARG A 376 -29.34 37.37 41.53
CA ARG A 376 -30.07 37.57 42.80
C ARG A 376 -29.28 38.36 43.84
N ARG A 377 -27.96 38.27 43.86
CA ARG A 377 -27.09 38.86 44.90
C ARG A 377 -26.57 40.24 44.53
N ASP A 378 -26.22 40.45 43.26
CA ASP A 378 -25.63 41.69 42.78
C ASP A 378 -26.66 42.52 41.99
N ILE A 379 -27.05 43.64 42.59
CA ILE A 379 -28.00 44.59 41.98
C ILE A 379 -27.41 45.22 40.71
N CYS A 380 -26.09 45.31 40.58
CA CYS A 380 -25.40 45.95 39.46
C CYS A 380 -25.04 44.99 38.31
N PHE A 381 -25.37 43.69 38.41
CA PHE A 381 -24.98 42.69 37.43
C PHE A 381 -25.69 42.85 36.07
N ASP A 382 -26.82 42.16 35.87
CA ASP A 382 -27.63 42.23 34.64
C ASP A 382 -29.09 42.55 34.98
N ASN A 383 -29.29 43.31 36.04
CA ASN A 383 -30.61 43.72 36.55
C ASN A 383 -31.10 45.00 35.86
N THR A 384 -30.97 45.09 34.53
CA THR A 384 -31.29 46.32 33.74
C THR A 384 -32.69 46.32 33.13
N TYR A 385 -33.53 45.34 33.46
CA TYR A 385 -34.82 45.11 32.83
C TYR A 385 -35.99 45.75 33.58
N ILE A 386 -36.81 46.55 32.90
CA ILE A 386 -38.07 47.09 33.44
C ILE A 386 -39.21 46.15 33.05
N THR A 387 -39.48 45.21 33.93
CA THR A 387 -40.54 44.20 33.76
C THR A 387 -41.94 44.79 34.04
N THR A 388 -42.98 44.05 33.66
CA THR A 388 -44.37 44.39 34.00
C THR A 388 -44.59 44.42 35.50
N TYR A 389 -43.95 43.50 36.23
CA TYR A 389 -44.00 43.42 37.68
C TYR A 389 -43.44 44.69 38.32
N PHE A 390 -42.28 45.17 37.84
CA PHE A 390 -41.70 46.45 38.29
C PHE A 390 -42.67 47.62 38.07
N ARG A 391 -43.29 47.71 36.88
CA ARG A 391 -44.28 48.77 36.59
C ARG A 391 -45.49 48.71 37.50
N GLN A 392 -45.94 47.53 37.89
CA GLN A 392 -47.06 47.36 38.81
C GLN A 392 -46.72 47.81 40.23
N ILE A 393 -45.52 47.47 40.72
CA ILE A 393 -45.02 47.96 42.01
C ILE A 393 -44.95 49.49 41.99
N ASP A 394 -44.34 50.07 40.96
CA ASP A 394 -44.18 51.52 40.83
C ASP A 394 -45.55 52.24 40.77
N ALA A 395 -46.50 51.71 40.00
CA ALA A 395 -47.86 52.23 39.93
C ALA A 395 -48.62 52.11 41.25
N ARG A 396 -48.38 51.06 42.04
CA ARG A 396 -48.95 50.90 43.39
C ARG A 396 -48.34 51.91 44.36
N ARG A 397 -47.02 52.13 44.31
CA ARG A 397 -46.33 53.14 45.12
C ARG A 397 -46.81 54.55 44.80
N ARG A 398 -46.95 54.89 43.52
CA ARG A 398 -47.52 56.16 43.07
C ARG A 398 -48.93 56.40 43.61
N ARG A 399 -49.80 55.39 43.50
CA ARG A 399 -51.18 55.47 44.05
C ARG A 399 -51.21 55.64 45.57
N ALA A 400 -50.21 55.11 46.27
CA ALA A 400 -50.06 55.27 47.72
C ALA A 400 -49.31 56.57 48.12
N GLY A 401 -49.08 57.50 47.18
CA GLY A 401 -48.34 58.75 47.43
C GLY A 401 -46.86 58.57 47.78
N LYS A 402 -46.30 57.37 47.58
CA LYS A 402 -44.89 57.06 47.85
C LYS A 402 -44.01 57.43 46.65
N CYS A 403 -42.71 57.62 46.91
CA CYS A 403 -41.71 57.81 45.85
C CYS A 403 -41.81 56.71 44.78
N PHE A 404 -41.84 57.15 43.52
CA PHE A 404 -42.01 56.37 42.30
C PHE A 404 -40.95 56.77 41.26
N LEU A 405 -40.60 55.85 40.35
CA LEU A 405 -39.45 55.95 39.46
C LEU A 405 -39.81 56.26 37.99
N LEU A 406 -41.01 55.90 37.52
CA LEU A 406 -41.44 56.20 36.14
C LEU A 406 -42.15 57.57 36.07
N PRO A 407 -42.13 58.32 34.94
CA PRO A 407 -41.47 58.02 33.68
C PRO A 407 -39.96 58.32 33.71
N LEU A 408 -39.17 57.51 32.99
CA LEU A 408 -37.73 57.69 32.87
C LEU A 408 -37.36 58.98 32.11
N LYS A 409 -36.27 59.64 32.54
CA LYS A 409 -35.66 60.76 31.80
C LYS A 409 -35.09 60.27 30.46
N LYS A 410 -34.93 61.18 29.49
CA LYS A 410 -34.39 60.85 28.15
C LYS A 410 -33.02 60.14 28.22
N SER A 411 -32.15 60.56 29.14
CA SER A 411 -30.83 59.95 29.36
C SER A 411 -30.86 58.57 30.02
N GLU A 412 -31.92 58.26 30.78
CA GLU A 412 -32.06 56.98 31.50
C GLU A 412 -32.68 55.90 30.61
N LYS A 413 -33.48 56.28 29.61
CA LYS A 413 -34.12 55.34 28.67
C LYS A 413 -33.13 54.43 27.94
N ASN A 414 -31.89 54.88 27.74
CA ASN A 414 -30.84 54.09 27.09
C ASN A 414 -30.16 53.09 28.05
N LYS A 415 -30.37 53.21 29.36
CA LYS A 415 -29.76 52.33 30.37
C LYS A 415 -30.63 51.12 30.73
N PHE A 416 -31.95 51.23 30.55
CA PHE A 416 -32.90 50.19 30.93
C PHE A 416 -33.59 49.56 29.72
N ILE A 417 -33.73 48.24 29.76
CA ILE A 417 -34.31 47.44 28.69
C ILE A 417 -35.78 47.14 29.01
N ASN A 418 -36.66 47.38 28.05
CA ASN A 418 -38.04 46.89 28.10
C ASN A 418 -38.13 45.56 27.34
N PRO A 419 -38.37 44.41 28.01
CA PRO A 419 -38.37 43.09 27.37
C PRO A 419 -39.37 42.94 26.21
N TRP A 420 -40.43 43.75 26.18
CA TRP A 420 -41.47 43.72 25.16
C TRP A 420 -41.28 44.76 24.05
N SER A 421 -40.16 45.48 24.06
CA SER A 421 -39.82 46.42 22.99
C SER A 421 -39.08 45.67 21.89
N LEU A 422 -39.57 45.73 20.65
CA LEU A 422 -38.88 45.18 19.47
C LEU A 422 -37.63 46.01 19.05
N LYS A 423 -37.20 46.95 19.89
CA LYS A 423 -36.03 47.80 19.63
C LYS A 423 -34.77 47.09 20.09
N ILE A 424 -33.84 46.87 19.16
CA ILE A 424 -32.49 46.39 19.47
C ILE A 424 -31.69 47.52 20.11
N TYR A 425 -31.13 47.28 21.29
CA TYR A 425 -30.30 48.26 21.98
C TYR A 425 -28.88 48.26 21.40
N SER A 426 -28.19 49.40 21.45
CA SER A 426 -26.84 49.55 20.86
C SER A 426 -25.81 48.55 21.38
N LYS A 427 -25.91 48.15 22.66
CA LYS A 427 -25.07 47.10 23.26
C LYS A 427 -25.34 45.72 22.65
N GLU A 428 -26.60 45.37 22.46
CA GLU A 428 -27.03 44.11 21.85
C GLU A 428 -26.59 44.05 20.38
N LEU A 429 -26.79 45.15 19.63
CA LEU A 429 -26.36 45.25 18.24
C LEU A 429 -24.84 45.07 18.10
N LYS A 430 -24.04 45.72 18.96
CA LYS A 430 -22.58 45.58 18.95
C LYS A 430 -22.14 44.14 19.21
N GLN A 431 -22.85 43.42 20.07
CA GLN A 431 -22.58 42.02 20.36
C GLN A 431 -22.94 41.11 19.19
N VAL A 432 -24.09 41.35 18.55
CA VAL A 432 -24.50 40.62 17.32
C VAL A 432 -23.49 40.83 16.20
N VAL A 433 -23.13 42.09 15.90
CA VAL A 433 -22.16 42.44 14.85
C VAL A 433 -20.81 41.76 15.11
N ARG A 434 -20.33 41.80 16.37
CA ARG A 434 -19.07 41.15 16.76
C ARG A 434 -19.12 39.64 16.55
N SER A 435 -20.24 39.00 16.91
CA SER A 435 -20.41 37.55 16.74
C SER A 435 -20.51 37.14 15.26
N THR A 436 -21.15 37.95 14.41
CA THR A 436 -21.18 37.69 12.96
C THR A 436 -19.80 37.80 12.33
N THR A 437 -19.02 38.83 12.66
CA THR A 437 -17.67 39.01 12.08
C THR A 437 -16.69 37.93 12.53
N THR A 438 -16.79 37.42 13.77
CA THR A 438 -15.97 36.28 14.22
C THR A 438 -16.36 34.98 13.54
N THR A 439 -17.65 34.78 13.26
CA THR A 439 -18.13 33.55 12.61
C THR A 439 -17.72 33.52 11.14
N THR A 440 -17.81 34.64 10.41
CA THR A 440 -17.35 34.70 9.00
C THR A 440 -15.85 34.49 8.88
N THR A 441 -15.03 35.10 9.74
CA THR A 441 -13.57 34.91 9.71
C THR A 441 -13.14 33.47 10.00
N THR A 442 -13.75 32.80 10.98
CA THR A 442 -13.47 31.38 11.27
C THR A 442 -13.93 30.43 10.17
N THR A 443 -15.03 30.76 9.48
CA THR A 443 -15.53 29.95 8.35
C THR A 443 -14.64 30.10 7.12
N THR A 444 -14.14 31.31 6.84
CA THR A 444 -13.21 31.56 5.72
C THR A 444 -11.84 30.93 5.94
N THR A 445 -11.33 30.88 7.17
CA THR A 445 -10.05 30.22 7.46
C THR A 445 -10.13 28.70 7.33
N LEU A 446 -11.26 28.09 7.71
CA LEU A 446 -11.47 26.64 7.55
C LEU A 446 -11.63 26.22 6.09
N GLN A 447 -12.22 27.06 5.23
CA GLN A 447 -12.30 26.79 3.80
C GLN A 447 -10.99 27.02 3.02
N LEU A 448 -10.04 27.77 3.57
CA LEU A 448 -8.72 27.97 2.96
C LEU A 448 -7.69 26.88 3.36
N GLN A 449 -8.06 25.96 4.24
CA GLN A 449 -7.21 24.86 4.72
C GLN A 449 -7.67 23.47 4.25
N ILE A 450 -8.77 23.40 3.50
CA ILE A 450 -9.24 22.23 2.73
C ILE A 450 -8.94 22.52 1.28
#